data_AF-A0A7J4JS43-F1
#
_entry.id   AF-A0A7J4JS43-F1
#
_cell.length_a   1.000
_cell.length_b   1.000
_cell.length_c   1.000
_cell.angle_alpha   90.00
_cell.angle_beta   90.00
_cell.angle_gamma   90.00
#
_symmetry.space_group_name_H-M   'P 1'
#
loop_
_entity.id
_entity.type
_entity.pdbx_description
1 polymer ?
#
loop_
_entity_poly.entity_id
_entity_poly.type
_entity_poly.pdbx_seq_one_letter_code
_entity_poly.pdbx_strand_id
1 'polypeptide(L)'
;GGEFVTRTEVKKYDLTPSATGFNQLRALEGGIDEERDKRHSSFVRKDLLEKGIFEFKDHYVIFVPAPVVQSKSTVGLGDVISSIALAAERG
;
A
#
# COMPACT_ATOMS: atom_id res chain seq x y z
N GLY A 1 -7.35 -37.69 -0.43
CA GLY A 1 -7.08 -37.00 0.83
C GLY A 1 -6.61 -35.62 0.49
N GLY A 2 -7.49 -34.62 0.63
CA GLY A 2 -7.11 -33.21 0.49
C GLY A 2 -7.22 -32.61 1.88
N GLU A 3 -6.09 -32.31 2.51
CA GLU A 3 -6.08 -31.54 3.75
C GLU A 3 -6.60 -30.14 3.45
N PHE A 4 -7.71 -29.78 4.10
CA PHE A 4 -8.14 -28.39 4.17
C PHE A 4 -7.07 -27.62 4.94
N VAL A 5 -6.35 -26.74 4.27
CA VAL A 5 -5.49 -25.76 4.93
C VAL A 5 -6.42 -24.76 5.61
N THR A 6 -6.65 -24.96 6.90
CA THR A 6 -7.32 -23.98 7.75
C THR A 6 -6.55 -22.66 7.63
N ARG A 7 -7.19 -21.61 7.07
CA ARG A 7 -6.64 -20.25 7.09
C ARG A 7 -6.38 -19.89 8.55
N THR A 8 -5.11 -19.85 8.95
CA THR A 8 -4.71 -19.30 10.24
C THR A 8 -5.25 -17.88 10.31
N GLU A 9 -6.09 -17.58 11.30
CA GLU A 9 -6.48 -16.21 11.58
C GLU A 9 -5.21 -15.37 11.71
N VAL A 10 -5.00 -14.46 10.77
CA VAL A 10 -3.90 -13.50 10.86
C VAL A 10 -4.21 -12.66 12.08
N LYS A 11 -3.43 -12.83 13.16
CA LYS A 11 -3.52 -11.96 14.33
C LYS A 11 -3.41 -10.53 13.83
N LYS A 12 -4.47 -9.76 13.98
CA LYS A 12 -4.47 -8.33 13.67
C LYS A 12 -3.50 -7.69 14.66
N TYR A 13 -2.31 -7.38 14.20
CA TYR A 13 -1.38 -6.57 14.97
C TYR A 13 -1.84 -5.13 14.84
N ASP A 14 -2.06 -4.44 15.97
CA ASP A 14 -2.34 -3.00 16.01
C ASP A 14 -1.07 -2.22 15.66
N LEU A 15 -0.66 -2.33 14.40
CA LEU A 15 0.44 -1.56 13.85
C LEU A 15 -0.14 -0.31 13.20
N THR A 16 0.21 0.84 13.77
CA THR A 16 -0.17 2.13 13.20
C THR A 16 0.66 2.39 11.93
N PRO A 17 0.03 2.74 10.80
CA PRO A 17 0.77 3.15 9.61
C PRO A 17 1.72 4.30 9.90
N SER A 18 2.90 4.30 9.26
CA SER A 18 3.94 5.28 9.59
C SER A 18 3.58 6.70 9.13
N ALA A 19 3.82 7.70 10.00
CA ALA A 19 3.70 9.11 9.64
C ALA A 19 4.64 9.49 8.48
N THR A 20 5.82 8.87 8.42
CA THR A 20 6.77 9.03 7.31
C THR A 20 6.17 8.60 5.97
N GLY A 21 5.54 7.43 5.90
CA GLY A 21 4.88 6.95 4.68
C GLY A 21 3.76 7.90 4.23
N PHE A 22 2.94 8.37 5.17
CA PHE A 22 1.92 9.38 4.86
C PHE A 22 2.49 10.72 4.37
N ASN A 23 3.61 11.16 4.96
CA ASN A 23 4.26 12.40 4.52
C ASN A 23 4.92 12.25 3.16
N GLN A 24 5.41 11.05 2.81
CA GLN A 24 5.90 10.76 1.46
C GLN A 24 4.77 10.82 0.43
N LEU A 25 3.58 10.30 0.74
CA LEU A 25 2.40 10.43 -0.12
C LEU A 25 1.97 11.90 -0.28
N ARG A 26 2.03 12.70 0.80
CA ARG A 26 1.81 14.16 0.74
C ARG A 26 2.89 14.92 -0.03
N ALA A 27 4.13 14.45 -0.02
CA ALA A 27 5.19 15.05 -0.83
C ALA A 27 5.03 14.71 -2.32
N LEU A 28 4.60 13.49 -2.62
CA LEU A 28 4.20 13.08 -3.97
C LEU A 28 3.05 13.96 -4.50
N GLU A 29 2.16 14.39 -3.61
CA GLU A 29 1.11 15.40 -3.89
C GLU A 29 1.70 16.81 -4.10
N GLY A 30 2.60 17.27 -3.23
CA GLY A 30 3.15 18.64 -3.27
C GLY A 30 4.19 18.90 -4.36
N GLY A 31 4.76 17.86 -4.97
CA GLY A 31 5.74 17.93 -6.06
C GLY A 31 5.14 17.76 -7.46
N ILE A 32 3.84 17.97 -7.60
CA ILE A 32 3.14 17.92 -8.89
C ILE A 32 3.23 19.32 -9.51
N ASP A 33 4.24 19.56 -10.33
CA ASP A 33 4.40 20.81 -11.08
C ASP A 33 3.15 21.12 -11.91
N GLU A 34 2.89 22.40 -12.21
CA GLU A 34 1.71 22.88 -12.97
C GLU A 34 1.46 22.13 -14.30
N GLU A 35 2.52 21.60 -14.92
CA GLU A 35 2.49 20.79 -16.15
C GLU A 35 1.99 19.34 -15.96
N ARG A 36 2.02 18.81 -14.73
CA ARG A 36 1.40 17.52 -14.37
C ARG A 36 -0.04 17.70 -13.87
N ASP A 37 -0.33 18.80 -13.17
CA ASP A 37 -1.69 19.16 -12.73
C ASP A 37 -2.64 19.39 -13.92
N LYS A 38 -2.13 19.95 -15.04
CA LYS A 38 -2.88 20.03 -16.31
C LYS A 38 -3.19 18.68 -16.95
N ARG A 39 -2.41 17.64 -16.64
CA ARG A 39 -2.56 16.28 -17.23
C ARG A 39 -3.41 15.35 -16.38
N HIS A 40 -3.46 15.54 -15.06
CA HIS A 40 -4.21 14.68 -14.14
C HIS A 40 -5.00 15.57 -13.18
N SER A 41 -6.33 15.48 -13.28
CA SER A 41 -7.26 16.42 -12.66
C SER A 41 -7.19 16.43 -11.13
N SER A 42 -7.66 17.52 -10.53
CA SER A 42 -7.83 17.72 -9.09
C SER A 42 -8.67 16.65 -8.36
N PHE A 43 -9.38 15.77 -9.09
CA PHE A 43 -10.09 14.60 -8.53
C PHE A 43 -9.12 13.52 -8.02
N VAL A 44 -7.94 13.40 -8.62
CA VAL A 44 -6.87 12.45 -8.23
C VAL A 44 -6.41 12.65 -6.78
N ARG A 45 -6.47 13.90 -6.31
CA ARG A 45 -5.86 14.36 -5.06
C ARG A 45 -6.53 13.79 -3.81
N LYS A 46 -7.87 13.78 -3.79
CA LYS A 46 -8.65 13.35 -2.63
C LYS A 46 -8.71 11.83 -2.53
N ASP A 47 -8.91 11.17 -3.67
CA ASP A 47 -8.98 9.71 -3.74
C ASP A 47 -7.64 9.04 -3.37
N LEU A 48 -6.49 9.64 -3.73
CA LEU A 48 -5.18 9.13 -3.31
C LEU A 48 -4.99 9.17 -1.79
N LEU A 49 -5.31 10.30 -1.14
CA LEU A 49 -5.07 10.48 0.29
C LEU A 49 -6.13 9.81 1.17
N GLU A 50 -7.38 9.71 0.70
CA GLU A 50 -8.48 9.13 1.48
C GLU A 50 -8.70 7.64 1.19
N LYS A 51 -8.59 7.21 -0.07
CA LYS A 51 -8.87 5.83 -0.48
C LYS A 51 -7.60 5.04 -0.77
N GLY A 52 -6.50 5.70 -1.13
CA GLY A 52 -5.25 5.04 -1.51
C GLY A 52 -5.36 4.26 -2.83
N ILE A 53 -6.40 4.48 -3.63
CA ILE A 53 -6.65 3.76 -4.88
C ILE A 53 -6.73 4.77 -6.01
N PHE A 54 -6.03 4.46 -7.10
CA PHE A 54 -6.07 5.20 -8.33
C PHE A 54 -6.48 4.29 -9.48
N GLU A 55 -7.58 4.64 -10.16
CA GLU A 55 -8.11 3.88 -11.27
C GLU A 55 -7.71 4.56 -12.59
N PHE A 56 -6.87 3.90 -13.39
CA PHE A 56 -6.61 4.27 -14.77
C PHE A 56 -7.53 3.47 -15.71
N LYS A 57 -7.49 3.78 -17.01
CA LYS A 57 -8.33 3.09 -18.01
C LYS A 57 -7.96 1.62 -18.19
N ASP A 58 -6.73 1.25 -17.91
CA ASP A 58 -6.11 -0.04 -18.23
C ASP A 58 -5.50 -0.74 -17.01
N HIS A 59 -5.37 -0.04 -15.87
CA HIS A 59 -4.80 -0.61 -14.66
C HIS A 59 -5.24 0.17 -13.41
N TYR A 60 -4.99 -0.44 -12.25
CA TYR A 60 -5.19 0.18 -10.94
C TYR A 60 -3.83 0.36 -10.25
N VAL A 61 -3.69 1.45 -9.50
CA VAL A 61 -2.53 1.66 -8.62
C VAL A 61 -3.05 1.83 -7.19
N ILE A 62 -2.50 1.04 -6.27
CA ILE A 62 -2.90 1.03 -4.85
C ILE A 62 -1.71 1.47 -4.00
N PHE A 63 -1.94 2.45 -3.15
CA PHE A 63 -0.99 2.96 -2.16
C PHE A 63 -1.44 2.56 -0.76
N VAL A 64 -0.58 1.81 -0.07
CA VAL A 64 -0.81 1.39 1.32
C VAL A 64 0.37 1.87 2.16
N PRO A 65 0.19 2.85 3.07
CA PRO A 65 1.25 3.28 3.97
C PRO A 65 1.64 2.12 4.90
N ALA A 66 2.89 1.68 4.82
CA ALA A 66 3.36 0.59 5.66
C ALA A 66 3.62 1.08 7.11
N PRO A 67 3.31 0.26 8.12
CA PRO A 67 3.84 0.48 9.47
C PRO A 67 5.35 0.29 9.46
N VAL A 68 6.07 1.13 10.19
CA VAL A 68 7.52 1.02 10.37
C VAL A 68 7.78 0.59 11.81
N VAL A 69 8.51 -0.51 11.98
CA VAL A 69 8.76 -1.12 13.29
C VAL A 69 10.24 -1.24 13.55
N GLN A 70 10.62 -1.19 14.82
CA GLN A 70 11.98 -1.56 15.23
C GLN A 70 12.12 -3.09 15.16
N SER A 71 12.72 -3.58 14.09
CA SER A 71 12.90 -5.02 13.88
C SER A 71 14.15 -5.55 14.59
N LYS A 72 14.11 -6.80 15.04
CA LYS A 72 15.31 -7.54 15.46
C LYS A 72 16.17 -7.98 14.26
N SER A 73 15.55 -8.14 13.09
CA SER A 73 16.18 -8.49 11.82
C SER A 73 15.35 -7.95 10.67
N THR A 74 16.03 -7.50 9.62
CA THR A 74 15.43 -7.04 8.36
C THR A 74 15.54 -8.06 7.23
N VAL A 75 16.25 -9.17 7.46
CA VAL A 75 16.50 -10.21 6.46
C VAL A 75 15.19 -10.90 6.08
N GLY A 76 14.91 -10.99 4.78
CA GLY A 76 13.73 -11.68 4.24
C GLY A 76 12.41 -10.91 4.35
N LEU A 77 12.38 -9.68 4.91
CA LEU A 77 11.14 -8.91 5.02
C LEU A 77 10.51 -8.63 3.63
N GLY A 78 11.32 -8.38 2.61
CA GLY A 78 10.84 -8.17 1.23
C GLY A 78 10.21 -9.42 0.61
N ASP A 79 10.80 -10.60 0.85
CA ASP A 79 10.26 -11.89 0.39
C ASP A 79 8.93 -12.20 1.08
N VAL A 80 8.84 -11.92 2.38
CA VAL A 80 7.60 -12.09 3.15
C VAL A 80 6.52 -11.13 2.64
N ILE A 81 6.81 -9.84 2.46
CA ILE A 81 5.85 -8.87 1.93
C ILE A 81 5.32 -9.33 0.56
N SER A 82 6.21 -9.70 -0.36
CA SER A 82 5.83 -10.06 -1.74
C SER A 82 5.04 -11.37 -1.79
N SER A 83 5.47 -12.39 -1.03
CA SER A 83 4.79 -13.70 -1.02
C SER A 83 3.41 -13.64 -0.38
N ILE A 84 3.27 -12.91 0.74
CA ILE A 84 1.97 -12.74 1.41
C ILE A 84 1.03 -11.87 0.58
N ALA A 85 1.51 -10.79 -0.05
CA ALA A 85 0.69 -9.98 -0.94
C ALA A 85 0.11 -10.81 -2.10
N LEU A 86 0.94 -11.63 -2.75
CA LEU A 86 0.51 -12.52 -3.82
C LEU A 86 -0.48 -13.59 -3.33
N ALA A 87 -0.22 -14.18 -2.16
CA ALA A 87 -1.10 -15.20 -1.59
C ALA A 87 -2.46 -14.62 -1.19
N ALA A 88 -2.50 -13.39 -0.67
CA ALA A 88 -3.73 -12.71 -0.29
C ALA A 88 -4.57 -12.29 -1.50
N GLU A 89 -3.95 -11.90 -2.62
CA GLU A 89 -4.67 -11.56 -3.85
C GLU A 89 -5.34 -12.79 -4.49
N ARG A 90 -4.69 -13.96 -4.42
CA ARG A 90 -5.12 -15.18 -5.10
C ARG A 90 -6.13 -16.04 -4.34
N GLY A 91 -6.43 -15.72 -3.08
CA GLY A 91 -7.27 -16.54 -2.21
C GLY A 91 -8.49 -15.81 -1.70
#